data_AF-A0A382I3G9-F1
#
_entry.id   AF-A0A382I3G9-F1
#
_cell.length_a   1.000
_cell.length_b   1.000
_cell.length_c   1.000
_cell.angle_alpha   90.00
_cell.angle_beta   90.00
_cell.angle_gamma   90.00
#
_symmetry.space_group_name_H-M   'P 1'
#
loop_
_entity.id
_entity.type
_entity.pdbx_description
1 polymer ?
#
loop_
_entity_poly.entity_id
_entity_poly.type
_entity_poly.pdbx_seq_one_letter_code
_entity_poly.pdbx_strand_id
1 'polypeptide(L)' 'MKIKKKQQIVKKWFFELQKLICKNIEELEKTYGSNKKFKKNKWKYGEFRIIKGEVIEKGGVAFSNV' A
#
# COMPACT_ATOMS: atom_id res chain seq x y z
N MET A 1 -16.89 23.19 -2.18
CA MET A 1 -17.01 21.71 -2.19
C MET A 1 -17.38 21.23 -0.78
N LYS A 2 -18.48 20.46 -0.60
CA LYS A 2 -18.88 19.95 0.74
C LYS A 2 -17.73 19.14 1.37
N ILE A 3 -17.49 19.26 2.67
CA ILE A 3 -16.35 18.63 3.37
C ILE A 3 -16.27 17.11 3.16
N LYS A 4 -17.43 16.43 3.11
CA LYS A 4 -17.55 15.00 2.79
C LYS A 4 -16.93 14.64 1.42
N LYS A 5 -17.10 15.51 0.42
CA LYS A 5 -16.52 15.29 -0.93
C LYS A 5 -15.01 15.44 -0.91
N LYS A 6 -14.46 16.39 -0.12
CA LYS A 6 -13.01 16.53 0.07
C LYS A 6 -12.41 15.28 0.74
N GLN A 7 -13.06 14.79 1.79
CA GLN A 7 -12.65 13.57 2.49
C GLN A 7 -12.63 12.34 1.58
N GLN A 8 -13.65 12.17 0.72
CA GLN A 8 -13.69 11.07 -0.26
C GLN A 8 -12.54 11.13 -1.26
N ILE A 9 -12.22 12.33 -1.78
CA ILE A 9 -11.09 12.51 -2.71
C ILE A 9 -9.77 12.14 -2.03
N VAL A 10 -9.55 12.64 -0.81
CA VAL A 10 -8.33 12.37 -0.04
C VAL A 10 -8.20 10.88 0.28
N LYS A 11 -9.29 10.22 0.69
CA LYS A 11 -9.33 8.78 0.95
C LYS A 11 -8.96 7.97 -0.30
N LYS A 12 -9.51 8.33 -1.46
CA LYS A 12 -9.15 7.69 -2.73
C LYS A 12 -7.69 7.91 -3.08
N TRP A 13 -7.19 9.13 -2.88
CA TRP A 13 -5.80 9.48 -3.17
C TRP A 13 -4.81 8.65 -2.34
N PHE A 14 -5.02 8.53 -1.02
CA PHE A 14 -4.16 7.69 -0.18
C PHE A 14 -4.21 6.21 -0.55
N PHE A 15 -5.38 5.71 -0.94
CA PHE A 15 -5.53 4.32 -1.39
C PHE A 15 -4.75 4.06 -2.69
N GLU A 16 -4.78 4.98 -3.65
CA GLU A 16 -3.97 4.87 -4.87
C GLU A 16 -2.48 5.01 -4.58
N LEU A 17 -2.08 5.90 -3.66
CA LEU A 17 -0.69 6.03 -3.24
C LEU A 17 -0.16 4.72 -2.62
N GLN A 18 -0.92 4.08 -1.73
CA GLN A 18 -0.53 2.78 -1.17
C GLN A 18 -0.30 1.74 -2.27
N LYS A 19 -1.17 1.68 -3.28
CA LYS A 19 -1.00 0.76 -4.41
C LYS A 19 0.25 1.06 -5.21
N LEU A 20 0.51 2.35 -5.50
CA LEU A 20 1.68 2.77 -6.26
C LEU A 20 2.98 2.39 -5.55
N ILE A 21 3.07 2.67 -4.24
CA ILE A 21 4.23 2.29 -3.42
C ILE A 21 4.43 0.76 -3.45
N CYS A 22 3.37 -0.02 -3.20
CA CYS A 22 3.48 -1.48 -3.23
C CYS A 22 3.93 -2.00 -4.60
N LYS A 23 3.37 -1.45 -5.69
CA LYS A 23 3.73 -1.85 -7.05
C LYS A 23 5.21 -1.58 -7.36
N ASN A 24 5.70 -0.39 -7.04
CA ASN A 24 7.09 -0.02 -7.28
C ASN A 24 8.07 -0.94 -6.52
N ILE A 25 7.76 -1.29 -5.27
CA ILE A 25 8.58 -2.23 -4.50
C ILE A 25 8.50 -3.66 -5.07
N GLU A 26 7.34 -4.12 -5.52
CA GLU A 26 7.21 -5.43 -6.19
C GLU A 26 7.97 -5.47 -7.53
N GLU A 27 8.02 -4.36 -8.26
CA GLU A 27 8.85 -4.23 -9.46
C GLU A 27 10.34 -4.23 -9.12
N LEU A 28 10.74 -3.54 -8.04
CA LEU A 28 12.11 -3.57 -7.53
C LEU A 28 12.56 -4.98 -7.15
N GLU A 29 11.74 -5.75 -6.42
CA GLU A 29 12.02 -7.16 -6.11
C GLU A 29 12.28 -7.97 -7.40
N LYS A 30 11.42 -7.80 -8.42
CA LYS A 30 11.56 -8.50 -9.70
C LYS A 30 12.84 -8.15 -10.43
N THR A 31 13.25 -6.88 -10.43
CA THR A 31 14.49 -6.43 -11.07
C THR A 31 15.72 -7.18 -10.53
N TYR A 32 15.69 -7.57 -9.25
CA TYR A 32 16.78 -8.32 -8.62
C TYR A 32 16.47 -9.83 -8.48
N GLY A 33 15.53 -10.36 -9.26
CA GLY A 33 15.25 -11.81 -9.34
C GLY A 33 14.28 -12.35 -8.29
N SER A 34 13.73 -11.51 -7.43
CA SER A 34 12.78 -11.89 -6.39
C SER A 34 11.33 -11.71 -6.84
N ASN A 35 10.47 -12.69 -6.52
CA ASN A 35 9.04 -12.65 -6.83
C ASN A 35 8.16 -12.35 -5.61
N LYS A 36 8.75 -11.79 -4.54
CA LYS A 36 8.02 -11.49 -3.31
C LYS A 36 7.00 -10.36 -3.54
N LYS A 37 5.85 -10.47 -2.87
CA LYS A 37 4.71 -9.55 -3.03
C LYS A 37 4.13 -9.14 -1.69
N PHE A 38 3.42 -8.02 -1.68
CA PHE A 38 2.70 -7.57 -0.50
C PHE A 38 1.49 -8.46 -0.20
N LYS A 39 1.38 -8.93 1.04
CA LYS A 39 0.18 -9.55 1.59
C LYS A 39 -0.75 -8.47 2.14
N LYS A 40 -1.99 -8.44 1.64
CA LYS A 40 -3.01 -7.46 2.04
C LYS A 40 -3.76 -7.93 3.28
N ASN A 41 -3.92 -7.04 4.26
CA ASN A 41 -4.71 -7.26 5.45
C ASN A 41 -5.64 -6.06 5.64
N LYS A 42 -6.94 -6.29 5.45
CA LYS A 42 -7.98 -5.27 5.64
C LYS A 42 -8.60 -5.41 7.02
N TRP A 43 -8.99 -4.28 7.59
CA TRP A 43 -9.69 -4.21 8.87
C TRP A 43 -10.70 -3.05 8.85
N LYS A 44 -11.50 -2.92 9.92
CA LYS A 44 -12.65 -1.99 9.98
C LYS A 44 -12.31 -0.55 9.56
N TYR A 45 -11.11 -0.07 9.90
CA TYR A 45 -10.71 1.31 9.67
C TYR A 45 -9.64 1.48 8.58
N GLY A 46 -9.18 0.41 7.92
CA GLY A 46 -8.09 0.56 6.97
C GLY A 46 -7.58 -0.72 6.31
N GLU A 47 -6.40 -0.61 5.71
CA GLU A 47 -5.69 -1.70 5.06
C GLU A 47 -4.19 -1.54 5.30
N PHE A 48 -3.54 -2.59 5.79
CA PHE A 48 -2.09 -2.67 5.84
C PHE A 48 -1.58 -3.79 4.95
N ARG A 49 -0.41 -3.56 4.35
CA ARG A 49 0.22 -4.48 3.41
C ARG A 49 1.62 -4.78 3.90
N ILE A 50 2.00 -6.06 3.98
CA ILE A 50 3.32 -6.48 4.46
C ILE A 50 4.01 -7.32 3.39
N ILE A 51 5.28 -7.04 3.15
CA ILE A 51 6.17 -7.88 2.34
C ILE A 51 7.31 -8.39 3.21
N LYS A 52 7.75 -9.62 2.94
CA LYS A 52 9.04 -10.16 3.38
C LYS A 52 9.78 -10.52 2.10
N GLY A 53 10.67 -9.63 1.68
CA GLY A 53 11.35 -9.62 0.41
C GLY A 53 12.72 -10.27 0.47
N GLU A 54 13.38 -10.32 -0.68
CA GLU A 54 14.81 -10.65 -0.79
C GLU A 54 15.62 -9.38 -1.05
N VAL A 55 15.01 -8.35 -1.66
CA VAL A 55 15.59 -6.99 -1.76
C VAL A 55 15.22 -6.16 -0.53
N ILE A 56 13.93 -6.12 -0.20
CA ILE A 56 13.41 -5.50 1.01
C ILE A 56 13.10 -6.59 2.01
N GLU A 57 14.04 -6.85 2.92
CA GLU A 57 13.93 -7.89 3.95
C GLU A 57 12.55 -7.90 4.64
N LYS A 58 12.05 -6.71 5.03
CA LYS A 58 10.71 -6.54 5.57
C LYS A 58 10.18 -5.13 5.30
N GLY A 59 8.98 -5.05 4.75
CA GLY A 59 8.32 -3.78 4.45
C GLY A 59 6.85 -3.78 4.85
N GLY A 60 6.35 -2.62 5.26
CA GLY A 60 4.95 -2.41 5.63
C GLY A 60 4.41 -1.11 5.05
N VAL A 61 3.25 -1.16 4.38
CA VAL A 61 2.55 0.03 3.88
C VAL A 61 1.14 0.02 4.46
N ALA A 62 0.85 0.95 5.38
CA ALA A 62 -0.43 1.03 6.07
C ALA A 62 -1.21 2.28 5.65
N PHE A 63 -2.52 2.11 5.48
CA PHE A 63 -3.48 3.19 5.32
C PHE A 63 -4.62 2.97 6.32
N SER A 64 -4.96 4.02 7.07
CA SER A 64 -6.05 4.00 8.05
C SER A 64 -6.88 5.29 7.96
N ASN A 65 -8.17 5.15 8.17
CA ASN A 65 -9.16 6.22 8.23
C ASN A 65 -9.99 5.99 9.51
N VAL A 66 -9.34 6.27 10.64
CA VAL A 66 -9.89 6.24 12.00
C VAL A 66 -10.67 7.50 12.32
#